data_AF-A0A4Q3WDP0-F1
#
_entry.id   AF-A0A4Q3WDP0-F1
#
_cell.length_a   1.000
_cell.length_b   1.000
_cell.length_c   1.000
_cell.angle_alpha   90.00
_cell.angle_beta   90.00
_cell.angle_gamma   90.00
#
_symmetry.space_group_name_H-M   'P 1'
#
loop_
_entity.id
_entity.type
_entity.pdbx_description
1 polymer ?
#
loop_
_entity_poly.entity_id
_entity_poly.type
_entity_poly.pdbx_seq_one_letter_code
_entity_poly.pdbx_strand_id
1 'polypeptide(L)'
;MSILINKETRVLVQGATGREGLFHTQQMLEYGTNVVAGVTPGKGGQTIEYAGKSVPVFNTVKEAAEATQANVSIIFVPPPFGSDAILEAVDAGV
;
A
#
# COMPACT_ATOMS: atom_id res chain seq x y z
N MET A 1 -4.51 -11.66 -21.11
CA MET A 1 -3.69 -12.47 -20.19
C MET A 1 -2.50 -11.60 -19.81
N SER A 2 -2.38 -11.22 -18.54
CA SER A 2 -1.27 -10.41 -18.04
C SER A 2 -0.28 -11.29 -17.28
N ILE A 3 0.88 -10.74 -16.95
CA ILE A 3 1.93 -11.40 -16.17
C ILE A 3 2.02 -10.68 -14.81
N LEU A 4 2.11 -11.44 -13.72
CA LEU A 4 2.21 -10.98 -12.32
C LEU A 4 0.97 -10.27 -11.76
N ILE A 5 0.49 -9.18 -12.38
CA ILE A 5 -0.60 -8.35 -11.86
C ILE A 5 -1.80 -8.28 -12.80
N ASN A 6 -2.99 -8.11 -12.23
CA ASN A 6 -4.25 -7.95 -12.96
C ASN A 6 -5.28 -7.18 -12.10
N LYS A 7 -6.54 -7.11 -12.55
CA LYS A 7 -7.64 -6.41 -11.86
C LYS A 7 -8.02 -6.98 -10.47
N GLU A 8 -7.65 -8.22 -10.18
CA GLU A 8 -7.90 -8.91 -8.90
C GLU A 8 -6.73 -8.73 -7.91
N THR A 9 -5.60 -8.18 -8.37
CA THR A 9 -4.46 -7.82 -7.52
C THR A 9 -4.89 -6.79 -6.48
N ARG A 10 -4.59 -7.06 -5.20
CA ARG A 10 -4.91 -6.18 -4.06
C ARG A 10 -3.62 -5.56 -3.56
N VAL A 11 -3.44 -4.28 -3.87
CA VAL A 11 -2.17 -3.56 -3.63
C VAL A 11 -2.22 -2.84 -2.30
N LEU A 12 -1.18 -3.04 -1.48
CA LEU A 12 -0.87 -2.14 -0.36
C LEU A 12 0.28 -1.20 -0.73
N VAL A 13 0.29 0.00 -0.13
CA VAL A 13 1.31 1.03 -0.40
C VAL A 13 2.10 1.32 0.88
N GLN A 14 3.38 0.99 0.90
CA GLN A 14 4.28 1.38 1.99
C GLN A 14 4.79 2.82 1.78
N GLY A 15 4.71 3.65 2.80
CA GLY A 15 4.98 5.09 2.68
C GLY A 15 3.79 5.87 2.07
N ALA A 16 2.57 5.33 2.17
CA ALA A 16 1.38 5.88 1.51
C ALA A 16 1.05 7.34 1.85
N THR A 17 1.40 7.81 3.05
CA THR A 17 1.12 9.19 3.47
C THR A 17 2.28 10.16 3.19
N GLY A 18 3.38 9.67 2.61
CA GLY A 18 4.47 10.52 2.12
C GLY A 18 4.06 11.22 0.82
N ARG A 19 4.82 12.24 0.39
CA ARG A 19 4.49 13.03 -0.81
C ARG A 19 4.34 12.18 -2.06
N GLU A 20 5.34 11.36 -2.37
CA GLU A 20 5.33 10.49 -3.57
C GLU A 20 4.35 9.32 -3.41
N GLY A 21 4.29 8.71 -2.22
CA GLY A 21 3.34 7.63 -1.93
C GLY A 21 1.90 8.06 -2.10
N LEU A 22 1.52 9.23 -1.60
CA LEU A 22 0.17 9.78 -1.74
C LEU A 22 -0.13 10.11 -3.21
N PHE A 23 0.79 10.79 -3.89
CA PHE A 23 0.64 11.16 -5.30
C PHE A 23 0.39 9.93 -6.19
N HIS A 24 1.23 8.89 -6.08
CA HIS A 24 1.07 7.67 -6.87
C HIS A 24 -0.13 6.83 -6.44
N THR A 25 -0.49 6.83 -5.14
CA THR A 25 -1.71 6.18 -4.67
C THR A 25 -2.95 6.79 -5.32
N GLN A 26 -3.02 8.12 -5.39
CA GLN A 26 -4.13 8.83 -6.03
C GLN A 26 -4.24 8.48 -7.53
N GLN A 27 -3.11 8.49 -8.25
CA GLN A 27 -3.06 8.11 -9.66
C GLN A 27 -3.46 6.64 -9.87
N MET A 28 -3.03 5.73 -9.00
CA MET A 28 -3.43 4.32 -9.03
C MET A 28 -4.93 4.15 -8.80
N LEU A 29 -5.51 4.88 -7.85
CA LEU A 29 -6.94 4.85 -7.58
C LEU A 29 -7.77 5.37 -8.76
N GLU A 30 -7.35 6.47 -9.38
CA GLU A 30 -7.97 7.06 -10.58
C GLU A 30 -7.88 6.13 -11.79
N TYR A 31 -6.73 5.48 -11.98
CA TYR A 31 -6.53 4.50 -13.05
C TYR A 31 -7.39 3.23 -12.89
N GLY A 32 -7.82 2.92 -11.66
CA GLY A 32 -8.64 1.75 -11.36
C GLY A 32 -7.87 0.59 -10.73
N THR A 33 -6.61 0.80 -10.31
CA THR A 33 -5.88 -0.17 -9.49
C THR A 33 -6.63 -0.38 -8.17
N ASN A 34 -6.72 -1.65 -7.74
CA ASN A 34 -7.36 -2.02 -6.49
C ASN A 34 -6.39 -1.85 -5.31
N VAL A 35 -6.20 -0.59 -4.90
CA VAL A 35 -5.42 -0.22 -3.71
C VAL A 35 -6.29 -0.46 -2.48
N VAL A 36 -5.87 -1.39 -1.63
CA VAL A 36 -6.67 -1.84 -0.48
C VAL A 36 -6.15 -1.31 0.86
N ALA A 37 -4.88 -0.90 0.93
CA ALA A 37 -4.29 -0.39 2.16
C ALA A 37 -3.12 0.58 1.90
N GLY A 38 -2.93 1.51 2.82
CA GLY A 38 -1.69 2.25 3.00
C GLY A 38 -0.99 1.82 4.28
N VAL A 39 0.34 1.92 4.32
CA VAL A 39 1.14 1.67 5.52
C VAL A 39 2.01 2.89 5.78
N THR A 40 1.90 3.45 6.98
CA THR A 40 2.84 4.45 7.48
C THR A 40 2.92 4.33 9.00
N PRO A 41 4.07 3.89 9.55
CA PRO A 41 4.25 3.79 11.00
C PRO A 41 3.90 5.11 11.72
N GLY A 42 3.09 5.00 12.78
CA GLY A 42 2.61 6.14 13.57
C GLY A 42 1.39 6.86 13.01
N LYS A 43 0.86 6.43 11.86
CA LYS A 43 -0.35 7.01 11.23
C LYS A 43 -1.47 5.98 11.00
N GLY A 44 -1.38 4.81 11.63
CA GLY A 44 -2.47 3.83 11.60
C GLY A 44 -3.79 4.42 12.08
N GLY A 45 -4.90 4.02 11.44
CA GLY A 45 -6.24 4.53 11.70
C GLY A 45 -6.63 5.77 10.87
N GLN A 46 -5.70 6.36 10.12
CA GLN A 46 -6.04 7.36 9.11
C GLN A 46 -6.67 6.71 7.88
N THR A 47 -7.32 7.53 7.05
CA THR A 47 -7.88 7.10 5.76
C THR A 47 -7.45 8.07 4.67
N ILE A 48 -7.01 7.52 3.53
CA ILE A 48 -6.77 8.29 2.31
C ILE A 48 -8.06 8.27 1.50
N GLU A 49 -8.66 9.44 1.31
CA GLU A 49 -9.87 9.63 0.50
C GLU A 49 -9.50 10.24 -0.85
N TYR A 50 -9.82 9.55 -1.95
CA TYR A 50 -9.59 10.08 -3.29
C TYR A 50 -10.50 9.43 -4.34
N ALA A 51 -10.99 10.22 -5.30
CA ALA A 51 -11.85 9.75 -6.39
C ALA A 51 -13.03 8.86 -5.94
N GLY A 52 -13.62 9.15 -4.77
CA GLY A 52 -14.71 8.38 -4.19
C GLY A 52 -14.31 7.01 -3.60
N LYS A 53 -13.01 6.76 -3.43
CA LYS A 53 -12.47 5.56 -2.80
C LYS A 53 -11.78 5.93 -1.48
N SER A 54 -11.91 5.05 -0.50
CA SER A 54 -11.33 5.17 0.83
C SER A 54 -10.29 4.07 1.03
N VAL A 55 -9.05 4.44 1.34
CA VAL A 55 -7.95 3.50 1.60
C VAL A 55 -7.51 3.62 3.07
N PRO A 56 -7.74 2.60 3.91
CA PRO A 56 -7.31 2.63 5.31
C PRO A 56 -5.78 2.60 5.42
N VAL A 57 -5.25 3.35 6.39
CA VAL A 57 -3.82 3.38 6.71
C VAL A 57 -3.56 2.57 7.98
N PHE A 58 -2.56 1.70 7.93
CA PHE A 58 -2.11 0.85 9.04
C PHE A 58 -0.70 1.25 9.50
N ASN A 59 -0.33 0.79 10.70
CA ASN A 59 1.02 1.02 11.22
C ASN A 59 2.03 0.02 10.64
N THR A 60 1.60 -1.21 10.36
CA THR A 60 2.47 -2.28 9.85
C THR A 60 1.89 -2.93 8.59
N VAL A 61 2.76 -3.52 7.78
CA VAL A 61 2.36 -4.29 6.59
C VAL A 61 1.55 -5.53 6.99
N LYS A 62 1.93 -6.17 8.10
CA LYS A 62 1.22 -7.33 8.63
C LYS A 62 -0.25 -7.03 8.95
N GLU A 63 -0.52 -5.96 9.70
CA GLU A 63 -1.89 -5.53 10.00
C GLU A 63 -2.69 -5.25 8.72
N ALA A 64 -2.08 -4.55 7.77
CA ALA A 64 -2.70 -4.23 6.49
C ALA A 64 -3.03 -5.50 5.68
N ALA A 65 -2.08 -6.43 5.58
CA ALA A 65 -2.23 -7.68 4.83
C ALA A 65 -3.30 -8.58 5.45
N GLU A 66 -3.31 -8.74 6.78
CA GLU A 66 -4.33 -9.52 7.49
C GLU A 66 -5.73 -8.95 7.29
N ALA A 67 -5.89 -7.63 7.42
CA ALA A 67 -7.18 -6.95 7.33
C ALA A 67 -7.74 -6.90 5.90
N THR A 68 -6.86 -6.81 4.88
CA THR A 68 -7.27 -6.50 3.50
C THR A 68 -6.96 -7.59 2.49
N GLN A 69 -6.26 -8.65 2.93
CA GLN A 69 -5.80 -9.75 2.09
C GLN A 69 -4.91 -9.26 0.92
N ALA A 70 -4.20 -8.15 1.10
CA ALA A 70 -3.29 -7.60 0.11
C ALA A 70 -2.25 -8.64 -0.30
N ASN A 71 -1.95 -8.71 -1.60
CA ASN A 71 -1.05 -9.71 -2.18
C ASN A 71 0.05 -9.10 -3.07
N VAL A 72 0.14 -7.77 -3.09
CA VAL A 72 1.23 -7.02 -3.70
C VAL A 72 1.52 -5.80 -2.84
N SER A 73 2.80 -5.51 -2.64
CA SER A 73 3.28 -4.29 -1.99
C SER A 73 4.05 -3.41 -2.97
N ILE A 74 3.75 -2.12 -2.98
CA ILE A 74 4.59 -1.08 -3.61
C ILE A 74 5.23 -0.20 -2.53
N ILE A 75 6.50 0.14 -2.69
CA ILE A 75 7.32 0.78 -1.65
C ILE A 75 7.73 2.19 -2.08
N PHE A 76 7.18 3.21 -1.41
CA PHE A 76 7.56 4.62 -1.53
C PHE A 76 8.21 5.12 -0.24
N VAL A 77 9.17 4.36 0.26
CA VAL A 77 9.88 4.61 1.51
C VAL A 77 11.26 5.23 1.21
N PRO A 78 11.76 6.20 2.00
CA PRO A 78 13.09 6.76 1.80
C PRO A 78 14.20 5.69 1.79
N PRO A 79 15.29 5.89 1.01
CA PRO A 79 16.33 4.87 0.83
C PRO A 79 16.89 4.25 2.11
N PRO A 80 17.15 4.99 3.21
CA PRO A 80 17.68 4.40 4.43
C PRO A 80 16.80 3.32 5.07
N PHE A 81 15.50 3.30 4.77
CA PHE A 81 14.54 2.34 5.33
C PHE A 81 14.03 1.33 4.29
N GLY A 82 14.54 1.39 3.06
CA GLY A 82 14.04 0.56 1.95
C GLY A 82 14.25 -0.93 2.17
N SER A 83 15.39 -1.34 2.73
CA SER A 83 15.65 -2.76 3.03
C SER A 83 14.69 -3.30 4.09
N ASP A 84 14.40 -2.49 5.11
CA ASP A 84 13.49 -2.87 6.20
C ASP A 84 12.05 -3.01 5.67
N ALA A 85 11.59 -2.06 4.86
CA ALA A 85 10.28 -2.11 4.20
C ALA A 85 10.10 -3.33 3.27
N ILE A 86 11.18 -3.76 2.59
CA ILE A 86 11.16 -4.97 1.77
C ILE A 86 11.01 -6.21 2.65
N LEU A 87 11.82 -6.30 3.72
CA LEU A 87 11.76 -7.42 4.65
C LEU A 87 10.41 -7.49 5.37
N GLU A 88 9.82 -6.36 5.75
CA GLU A 88 8.49 -6.30 6.36
C GLU A 88 7.40 -6.85 5.43
N ALA A 89 7.45 -6.55 4.14
CA ALA A 89 6.51 -7.11 3.15
C ALA A 89 6.68 -8.62 2.98
N VAL A 90 7.92 -9.09 2.89
CA VAL A 90 8.23 -10.52 2.77
C VAL A 90 7.74 -11.29 4.00
N ASP A 91 7.99 -10.77 5.20
CA ASP A 91 7.53 -11.36 6.46
C ASP A 91 6.00 -11.39 6.59
N ALA A 92 5.31 -10.42 5.99
CA ALA A 92 3.85 -10.38 5.91
C ALA A 92 3.26 -11.31 4.83
N GLY A 93 4.10 -11.96 4.01
CA GLY A 93 3.69 -12.88 2.95
C GLY A 93 3.14 -12.19 1.70
N VAL A 94 3.60 -10.98 1.42
CA VAL A 94 3.17 -10.12 0.30
C VAL A 94 4.23 -10.03 -0.80
#